data_AF-A0A966WMR9-F1
#
_entry.id   AF-A0A966WMR9-F1
#
_cell.length_a   1.000
_cell.length_b   1.000
_cell.length_c   1.000
_cell.angle_alpha   90.00
_cell.angle_beta   90.00
_cell.angle_gamma   90.00
#
_symmetry.space_group_name_H-M   'P 1'
#
loop_
_entity.id
_entity.type
_entity.pdbx_description
1 polymer ?
#
loop_
_entity_poly.entity_id
_entity_poly.type
_entity_poly.pdbx_seq_one_letter_code
_entity_poly.pdbx_strand_id
1 'polypeptide(L)'
;KTDLAIAPTLFLEFHGTERGVEEQSQIVQELAAEAGGSDFKWTTNTEERNRLWQARHDAAYACKALMPNGEIWATDVCVPISQLAECIRETQRDIRESKLIAPIVGHVGDGNFHLVLLVDKENPEETARAQALHERMVMRALAMGGTCTGEHGIGYGKLDFLIAEHGEAVSVMRSIKQALDPDNIMNPGKILRA
;
A
#
# COMPACT_ATOMS: atom_id res chain seq x y z
N LYS A 1 -2.54 11.53 20.29
CA LYS A 1 -1.75 10.32 20.63
C LYS A 1 -2.72 9.21 20.98
N THR A 2 -2.55 8.03 20.41
CA THR A 2 -3.41 6.86 20.65
C THR A 2 -2.91 6.06 21.85
N ASP A 3 -3.74 5.18 22.39
CA ASP A 3 -3.44 4.21 23.46
C ASP A 3 -3.22 2.79 22.90
N LEU A 4 -3.03 2.66 21.58
CA LEU A 4 -2.79 1.39 20.91
C LEU A 4 -1.39 0.87 21.19
N ALA A 5 -1.26 -0.46 21.33
CA ALA A 5 0.03 -1.12 21.45
C ALA A 5 0.86 -0.96 20.17
N ILE A 6 2.20 -0.93 20.31
CA ILE A 6 3.11 -0.91 19.17
C ILE A 6 3.23 -2.34 18.61
N ALA A 7 2.30 -2.71 17.75
CA ALA A 7 2.23 -4.00 17.08
C ALA A 7 1.54 -3.86 15.71
N PRO A 8 1.71 -4.83 14.79
CA PRO A 8 0.86 -4.92 13.60
C PRO A 8 -0.61 -4.88 14.03
N THR A 9 -1.36 -3.91 13.52
CA THR A 9 -2.75 -3.67 13.90
C THR A 9 -3.64 -3.79 12.67
N LEU A 10 -4.71 -4.57 12.78
CA LEU A 10 -5.73 -4.72 11.74
C LEU A 10 -6.99 -3.94 12.15
N PHE A 11 -7.46 -3.06 11.26
CA PHE A 11 -8.74 -2.36 11.42
C PHE A 11 -9.77 -2.98 10.48
N LEU A 12 -10.96 -3.25 11.00
CA LEU A 12 -12.06 -3.85 10.26
C LEU A 12 -13.33 -3.02 10.47
N GLU A 13 -14.14 -2.88 9.42
CA GLU A 13 -15.45 -2.24 9.49
C GLU A 13 -16.51 -3.19 8.94
N PHE A 14 -17.60 -3.34 9.69
CA PHE A 14 -18.74 -4.17 9.34
C PHE A 14 -19.96 -3.29 9.13
N HIS A 15 -20.73 -3.60 8.09
CA HIS A 15 -21.94 -2.87 7.75
C HIS A 15 -23.12 -3.84 7.64
N GLY A 16 -24.23 -3.51 8.29
CA GLY A 16 -25.43 -4.33 8.29
C GLY A 16 -26.43 -3.90 9.35
N THR A 17 -27.37 -4.78 9.68
CA THR A 17 -28.24 -4.60 10.85
C THR A 17 -27.42 -4.62 12.13
N GLU A 18 -27.91 -4.00 13.21
CA GLU A 18 -27.24 -4.00 14.52
C GLU A 18 -26.81 -5.42 14.97
N ARG A 19 -27.75 -6.37 14.90
CA ARG A 19 -27.48 -7.77 15.23
C ARG A 19 -26.43 -8.40 14.31
N GLY A 20 -26.49 -8.12 13.00
CA GLY A 20 -25.53 -8.65 12.04
C GLY A 20 -24.10 -8.15 12.28
N VAL A 21 -23.94 -6.88 12.65
CA VAL A 21 -22.63 -6.30 13.00
C VAL A 21 -22.09 -6.92 14.28
N GLU A 22 -22.94 -7.12 15.29
CA GLU A 22 -22.57 -7.80 16.53
C GLU A 22 -22.12 -9.25 16.28
N GLU A 23 -22.92 -10.03 15.56
CA GLU A 23 -22.60 -11.43 15.19
C GLU A 23 -21.27 -11.52 14.43
N GLN A 24 -21.07 -10.67 13.42
CA GLN A 24 -19.82 -10.65 12.65
C GLN A 24 -18.61 -10.24 13.49
N SER A 25 -18.77 -9.26 14.37
CA SER A 25 -17.69 -8.80 15.25
C SER A 25 -17.26 -9.90 16.24
N GLN A 26 -18.21 -10.67 16.77
CA GLN A 26 -17.95 -11.81 17.66
C GLN A 26 -17.23 -12.94 16.91
N ILE A 27 -17.70 -13.31 15.71
CA ILE A 27 -17.03 -14.34 14.88
C ILE A 27 -15.57 -13.95 14.60
N VAL A 28 -15.33 -12.69 14.21
CA VAL A 28 -13.98 -12.23 13.92
C VAL A 28 -13.12 -12.15 15.18
N GLN A 29 -13.71 -11.82 16.34
CA GLN A 29 -13.02 -11.86 17.62
C GLN A 29 -12.52 -13.26 17.96
N GLU A 30 -13.36 -14.29 17.76
CA GLU A 30 -13.00 -15.70 17.97
C GLU A 30 -11.87 -16.12 17.02
N LEU A 31 -12.01 -15.83 15.72
CA LEU A 31 -10.98 -16.13 14.72
C LEU A 31 -9.66 -15.42 15.03
N ALA A 32 -9.71 -14.16 15.47
CA ALA A 32 -8.52 -13.41 15.86
C ALA A 32 -7.84 -14.07 17.06
N ALA A 33 -8.59 -14.52 18.07
CA ALA A 33 -8.04 -15.21 19.23
C ALA A 33 -7.39 -16.55 18.85
N GLU A 34 -8.04 -17.35 18.00
CA GLU A 34 -7.50 -18.61 17.49
C GLU A 34 -6.20 -18.41 16.67
N ALA A 35 -6.11 -17.31 15.92
CA ALA A 35 -4.94 -16.93 15.16
C ALA A 35 -3.81 -16.28 16.01
N GLY A 36 -4.00 -16.15 17.33
CA GLY A 36 -3.01 -15.55 18.24
C GLY A 36 -3.01 -14.02 18.26
N GLY A 37 -4.08 -13.38 17.77
CA GLY A 37 -4.33 -11.96 17.91
C GLY A 37 -4.58 -11.56 19.36
N SER A 38 -4.32 -10.29 19.68
CA SER A 38 -4.53 -9.71 21.01
C SER A 38 -5.38 -8.45 20.93
N ASP A 39 -5.91 -8.03 22.09
CA ASP A 39 -6.54 -6.71 22.28
C ASP A 39 -7.66 -6.38 21.28
N PHE A 40 -8.43 -7.39 20.86
CA PHE A 40 -9.56 -7.21 19.95
C PHE A 40 -10.63 -6.33 20.61
N LYS A 41 -10.87 -5.16 20.03
CA LYS A 41 -11.87 -4.18 20.46
C LYS A 41 -12.77 -3.84 19.28
N TRP A 42 -14.08 -3.84 19.51
CA TRP A 42 -15.07 -3.39 18.54
C TRP A 42 -16.11 -2.51 19.23
N THR A 43 -16.73 -1.62 18.46
CA THR A 43 -17.72 -0.66 18.95
C THR A 43 -18.71 -0.30 17.84
N THR A 44 -19.97 -0.12 18.20
CA THR A 44 -21.01 0.47 17.32
C THR A 44 -21.19 1.97 17.57
N ASN A 45 -20.52 2.52 18.59
CA ASN A 45 -20.57 3.94 18.89
C ASN A 45 -19.77 4.74 17.85
N THR A 46 -20.42 5.73 17.25
CA THR A 46 -19.83 6.55 16.18
C THR A 46 -18.60 7.36 16.65
N GLU A 47 -18.61 7.90 17.86
CA GLU A 47 -17.49 8.69 18.38
C GLU A 47 -16.26 7.81 18.64
N GLU A 48 -16.47 6.64 19.25
CA GLU A 48 -15.39 5.66 19.49
C GLU A 48 -14.83 5.12 18.17
N ARG A 49 -15.70 4.82 17.21
CA ARG A 49 -15.31 4.43 15.85
C ARG A 49 -14.44 5.51 15.21
N ASN A 50 -14.86 6.78 15.26
CA ASN A 50 -14.10 7.88 14.69
C ASN A 50 -12.72 8.01 15.36
N ARG A 51 -12.63 7.80 16.67
CA ARG A 51 -11.36 7.79 17.41
C ARG A 51 -10.43 6.67 16.96
N LEU A 52 -10.95 5.45 16.72
CA LEU A 52 -10.16 4.34 16.18
C LEU A 52 -9.63 4.66 14.79
N TRP A 53 -10.48 5.19 13.90
CA TRP A 53 -10.08 5.55 12.55
C TRP A 53 -9.16 6.76 12.49
N GLN A 54 -9.17 7.66 13.47
CA GLN A 54 -8.24 8.79 13.52
C GLN A 54 -6.78 8.31 13.41
N ALA A 55 -6.44 7.18 14.03
CA ALA A 55 -5.10 6.60 13.94
C ALA A 55 -4.70 6.28 12.49
N ARG A 56 -5.63 5.77 11.68
CA ARG A 56 -5.40 5.52 10.26
C ARG A 56 -5.29 6.82 9.46
N HIS A 57 -6.16 7.79 9.71
CA HIS A 57 -6.11 9.09 9.03
C HIS A 57 -4.79 9.81 9.30
N ASP A 58 -4.27 9.68 10.52
CA ASP A 58 -3.02 10.31 10.95
C ASP A 58 -1.77 9.54 10.46
N ALA A 59 -1.92 8.35 9.86
CA ALA A 59 -0.79 7.47 9.54
C ALA A 59 0.25 8.15 8.64
N ALA A 60 -0.17 8.90 7.62
CA ALA A 60 0.75 9.63 6.75
C ALA A 60 1.53 10.73 7.49
N TYR A 61 0.86 11.47 8.37
CA TYR A 61 1.50 12.51 9.20
C TYR A 61 2.46 11.90 10.22
N ALA A 62 2.08 10.77 10.83
CA ALA A 62 2.94 10.01 11.73
C ALA A 62 4.20 9.50 11.00
N CYS A 63 4.05 9.02 9.76
CA CYS A 63 5.19 8.62 8.92
C CYS A 63 6.11 9.81 8.64
N LYS A 64 5.60 10.96 8.17
CA LYS A 64 6.41 12.17 7.93
C LYS A 64 7.17 12.61 9.19
N ALA A 65 6.55 12.50 10.36
CA ALA A 65 7.16 12.90 11.63
C ALA A 65 8.38 12.05 12.03
N LEU A 66 8.54 10.83 11.48
CA LEU A 66 9.72 9.99 11.71
C LEU A 66 11.00 10.58 11.08
N MET A 67 10.86 11.39 10.03
CA MET A 67 11.98 12.05 9.35
C MET A 67 11.54 13.45 8.88
N PRO A 68 11.58 14.47 9.76
CA PRO A 68 11.03 15.80 9.46
C PRO A 68 11.60 16.46 8.20
N ASN A 69 12.89 16.24 7.92
CA ASN A 69 13.59 16.78 6.75
C ASN A 69 13.50 15.86 5.50
N GLY A 70 13.01 14.63 5.64
CA GLY A 70 12.92 13.66 4.56
C GLY A 70 11.58 13.73 3.85
N GLU A 71 11.55 13.42 2.58
CA GLU A 71 10.34 13.44 1.75
C GLU A 71 9.63 12.08 1.74
N ILE A 72 8.29 12.11 1.70
CA ILE A 72 7.51 10.89 1.50
C ILE A 72 7.54 10.52 0.01
N TRP A 73 8.02 9.32 -0.27
CA TRP A 73 7.76 8.61 -1.51
C TRP A 73 6.77 7.47 -1.23
N ALA A 74 5.50 7.74 -1.49
CA ALA A 74 4.44 6.76 -1.39
C ALA A 74 4.43 5.86 -2.64
N THR A 75 4.31 4.56 -2.41
CA THR A 75 4.14 3.56 -3.46
C THR A 75 3.33 2.38 -2.92
N ASP A 76 2.82 1.55 -3.81
CA ASP A 76 1.91 0.46 -3.49
C ASP A 76 2.02 -0.69 -4.49
N VAL A 77 1.49 -1.84 -4.10
CA VAL A 77 1.26 -3.01 -4.97
C VAL A 77 0.00 -3.72 -4.48
N CYS A 78 -0.60 -4.54 -5.34
CA CYS A 78 -1.59 -5.53 -4.90
C CYS A 78 -1.12 -6.92 -5.26
N VAL A 79 -1.44 -7.90 -4.42
CA VAL A 79 -1.22 -9.33 -4.67
C VAL A 79 -2.50 -10.11 -4.33
N PRO A 80 -2.68 -11.34 -4.83
CA PRO A 80 -3.75 -12.20 -4.33
C PRO A 80 -3.71 -12.27 -2.79
N ILE A 81 -4.87 -12.21 -2.13
CA ILE A 81 -4.96 -12.15 -0.65
C ILE A 81 -4.16 -13.29 0.01
N SER A 82 -4.16 -14.48 -0.60
CA SER A 82 -3.38 -15.63 -0.14
C SER A 82 -1.86 -15.40 -0.09
N GLN A 83 -1.34 -14.49 -0.92
CA GLN A 83 0.07 -14.13 -1.02
C GLN A 83 0.44 -12.88 -0.19
N LEU A 84 -0.55 -12.13 0.32
CA LEU A 84 -0.33 -10.84 0.97
C LEU A 84 0.62 -10.92 2.16
N ALA A 85 0.38 -11.86 3.07
CA ALA A 85 1.20 -12.01 4.28
C ALA A 85 2.66 -12.34 3.95
N GLU A 86 2.90 -13.16 2.91
CA GLU A 86 4.24 -13.47 2.45
C GLU A 86 4.91 -12.26 1.80
N CYS A 87 4.21 -11.56 0.91
CA CYS A 87 4.72 -10.37 0.24
C CYS A 87 5.13 -9.29 1.24
N ILE A 88 4.30 -9.02 2.25
CA ILE A 88 4.61 -8.07 3.33
C ILE A 88 5.85 -8.52 4.11
N ARG A 89 5.95 -9.81 4.48
CA ARG A 89 7.06 -10.34 5.28
C ARG A 89 8.40 -10.23 4.56
N GLU A 90 8.44 -10.56 3.27
CA GLU A 90 9.65 -10.40 2.46
C GLU A 90 9.99 -8.92 2.25
N THR A 91 8.97 -8.05 2.08
CA THR A 91 9.20 -6.61 1.96
C THR A 91 9.76 -6.02 3.25
N GLN A 92 9.29 -6.47 4.41
CA GLN A 92 9.87 -6.12 5.71
C GLN A 92 11.34 -6.57 5.85
N ARG A 93 11.74 -7.68 5.23
CA ARG A 93 13.16 -8.09 5.17
C ARG A 93 13.98 -7.09 4.36
N ASP A 94 13.52 -6.74 3.15
CA ASP A 94 14.20 -5.75 2.32
C ASP A 94 14.34 -4.39 3.01
N ILE A 95 13.30 -3.95 3.75
CA ILE A 95 13.33 -2.68 4.49
C ILE A 95 14.46 -2.72 5.53
N ARG A 96 14.55 -3.79 6.32
CA ARG A 96 15.62 -3.94 7.33
C ARG A 96 17.01 -3.93 6.69
N GLU A 97 17.17 -4.59 5.55
CA GLU A 97 18.46 -4.67 4.84
C GLU A 97 18.86 -3.35 4.17
N SER A 98 17.88 -2.59 3.65
CA SER A 98 18.11 -1.30 3.00
C SER A 98 18.50 -0.17 3.95
N LYS A 99 18.25 -0.35 5.26
CA LYS A 99 18.43 0.67 6.31
C LYS A 99 17.63 1.95 6.07
N LEU A 100 16.52 1.84 5.34
CA LEU A 100 15.58 2.93 5.08
C LEU A 100 14.44 2.90 6.11
N ILE A 101 13.84 4.06 6.34
CA ILE A 101 12.60 4.16 7.11
C ILE A 101 11.44 4.06 6.10
N ALA A 102 10.70 2.95 6.16
CA ALA A 102 9.64 2.68 5.21
C ALA A 102 8.44 1.98 5.87
N PRO A 103 7.56 2.72 6.57
CA PRO A 103 6.37 2.12 7.17
C PRO A 103 5.46 1.48 6.12
N ILE A 104 4.78 0.40 6.52
CA ILE A 104 3.78 -0.29 5.71
C ILE A 104 2.39 0.03 6.27
N VAL A 105 1.50 0.44 5.39
CA VAL A 105 0.05 0.56 5.63
C VAL A 105 -0.68 -0.13 4.48
N GLY A 106 -1.89 -0.65 4.66
CA GLY A 106 -2.52 -1.39 3.58
C GLY A 106 -4.01 -1.52 3.69
N HIS A 107 -4.62 -1.68 2.52
CA HIS A 107 -5.99 -2.12 2.34
C HIS A 107 -6.00 -3.64 2.23
N VAL A 108 -5.73 -4.33 3.34
CA VAL A 108 -5.44 -5.78 3.29
C VAL A 108 -6.61 -6.65 2.82
N GLY A 109 -7.83 -6.11 2.80
CA GLY A 109 -9.04 -6.80 2.34
C GLY A 109 -9.10 -7.06 0.83
N ASP A 110 -8.34 -6.33 0.01
CA ASP A 110 -8.25 -6.54 -1.44
C ASP A 110 -6.84 -6.94 -1.90
N GLY A 111 -5.93 -7.19 -0.95
CA GLY A 111 -4.56 -7.58 -1.24
C GLY A 111 -3.60 -6.41 -1.51
N ASN A 112 -4.05 -5.17 -1.32
CA ASN A 112 -3.24 -3.97 -1.48
C ASN A 112 -2.44 -3.62 -0.21
N PHE A 113 -1.18 -3.26 -0.40
CA PHE A 113 -0.41 -2.56 0.64
C PHE A 113 0.53 -1.51 0.05
N HIS A 114 0.84 -0.54 0.90
CA HIS A 114 1.69 0.60 0.62
C HIS A 114 3.01 0.48 1.34
N LEU A 115 4.02 1.06 0.71
CA LEU A 115 5.29 1.37 1.33
C LEU A 115 5.47 2.88 1.34
N VAL A 116 5.62 3.45 2.53
CA VAL A 116 5.83 4.89 2.73
C VAL A 116 7.32 5.14 2.91
N LEU A 117 8.06 5.21 1.81
CA LEU A 117 9.51 5.46 1.86
C LEU A 117 9.76 6.89 2.33
N LEU A 118 10.56 7.07 3.37
CA LEU A 118 11.08 8.38 3.77
C LEU A 118 12.50 8.50 3.24
N VAL A 119 12.73 9.52 2.41
CA VAL A 119 13.98 9.68 1.65
C VAL A 119 14.44 11.13 1.72
N ASP A 120 15.71 11.34 2.08
CA ASP A 120 16.40 12.60 1.79
C ASP A 120 16.76 12.66 0.30
N LYS A 121 16.09 13.54 -0.45
CA LYS A 121 16.30 13.70 -1.90
C LYS A 121 17.66 14.29 -2.25
N GLU A 122 18.30 14.96 -1.30
CA GLU A 122 19.65 15.49 -1.47
C GLU A 122 20.72 14.42 -1.23
N ASN A 123 20.32 13.20 -0.86
CA ASN A 123 21.20 12.04 -0.70
C ASN A 123 21.00 11.03 -1.86
N PRO A 124 21.87 11.03 -2.88
CA PRO A 124 21.75 10.14 -4.03
C PRO A 124 21.85 8.65 -3.67
N GLU A 125 22.66 8.29 -2.67
CA GLU A 125 22.81 6.89 -2.26
C GLU A 125 21.54 6.38 -1.58
N GLU A 126 20.90 7.21 -0.75
CA GLU A 126 19.64 6.88 -0.12
C GLU A 126 18.51 6.74 -1.14
N THR A 127 18.45 7.66 -2.09
CA THR A 127 17.52 7.61 -3.22
C THR A 127 17.71 6.34 -4.05
N ALA A 128 18.96 5.95 -4.34
CA ALA A 128 19.25 4.72 -5.06
C ALA A 128 18.82 3.47 -4.28
N ARG A 129 19.05 3.42 -2.96
CA ARG A 129 18.55 2.32 -2.11
C ARG A 129 17.02 2.27 -2.09
N ALA A 130 16.35 3.42 -2.05
CA ALA A 130 14.89 3.51 -2.05
C ALA A 130 14.30 3.01 -3.37
N GLN A 131 14.92 3.37 -4.50
CA GLN A 131 14.53 2.90 -5.82
C GLN A 131 14.73 1.38 -5.96
N ALA A 132 15.85 0.85 -5.49
CA ALA A 132 16.10 -0.59 -5.51
C ALA A 132 15.10 -1.37 -4.62
N LEU A 133 14.74 -0.83 -3.45
CA LEU A 133 13.71 -1.40 -2.58
C LEU A 133 12.33 -1.37 -3.25
N HIS A 134 11.98 -0.25 -3.87
CA HIS A 134 10.73 -0.10 -4.62
C HIS A 134 10.63 -1.13 -5.76
N GLU A 135 11.68 -1.27 -6.56
CA GLU A 135 11.75 -2.24 -7.66
C GLU A 135 11.60 -3.68 -7.16
N ARG A 136 12.33 -4.08 -6.11
CA ARG A 136 12.20 -5.43 -5.54
C ARG A 136 10.78 -5.73 -5.07
N MET A 137 10.12 -4.76 -4.41
CA MET A 137 8.75 -4.91 -3.96
C MET A 137 7.79 -5.11 -5.14
N VAL A 138 7.90 -4.27 -6.19
CA VAL A 138 7.04 -4.37 -7.37
C VAL A 138 7.24 -5.67 -8.12
N MET A 139 8.49 -6.03 -8.41
CA MET A 139 8.79 -7.25 -9.15
C MET A 139 8.37 -8.51 -8.37
N ARG A 140 8.46 -8.49 -7.03
CA ARG A 140 7.92 -9.55 -6.18
C ARG A 140 6.40 -9.66 -6.31
N ALA A 141 5.69 -8.54 -6.24
CA ALA A 141 4.24 -8.55 -6.38
C ALA A 141 3.80 -9.13 -7.73
N LEU A 142 4.45 -8.72 -8.82
CA LEU A 142 4.22 -9.27 -10.16
C LEU A 142 4.51 -10.78 -10.23
N ALA A 143 5.63 -11.23 -9.65
CA ALA A 143 5.97 -12.66 -9.58
C ALA A 143 4.97 -13.49 -8.75
N MET A 144 4.25 -12.86 -7.81
CA MET A 144 3.18 -13.47 -7.02
C MET A 144 1.80 -13.41 -7.70
N GLY A 145 1.73 -13.00 -8.97
CA GLY A 145 0.47 -12.86 -9.71
C GLY A 145 -0.33 -11.61 -9.32
N GLY A 146 0.35 -10.61 -8.74
CA GLY A 146 -0.19 -9.32 -8.40
C GLY A 146 -0.03 -8.27 -9.50
N THR A 147 -0.17 -7.00 -9.12
CA THR A 147 -0.05 -5.83 -9.99
C THR A 147 0.94 -4.82 -9.42
N CYS A 148 1.61 -4.07 -10.31
CA CYS A 148 2.59 -3.07 -9.92
C CYS A 148 1.96 -1.85 -9.23
N THR A 149 0.64 -1.68 -9.25
CA THR A 149 -0.07 -0.60 -8.57
C THR A 149 -1.50 -1.00 -8.21
N GLY A 150 -1.99 -0.53 -7.06
CA GLY A 150 -3.38 -0.65 -6.66
C GLY A 150 -4.16 0.65 -6.83
N GLU A 151 -3.73 1.73 -6.15
CA GLU A 151 -4.45 3.01 -6.07
C GLU A 151 -3.64 4.24 -6.50
N HIS A 152 -2.30 4.19 -6.47
CA HIS A 152 -1.48 5.38 -6.82
C HIS A 152 -1.22 5.53 -8.33
N GLY A 153 -1.54 4.50 -9.12
CA GLY A 153 -1.32 4.47 -10.56
C GLY A 153 0.15 4.34 -10.97
N ILE A 154 0.37 4.38 -12.28
CA ILE A 154 1.69 4.15 -12.88
C ILE A 154 2.57 5.41 -12.76
N GLY A 155 2.05 6.54 -13.21
CA GLY A 155 2.79 7.79 -13.27
C GLY A 155 4.16 7.64 -13.95
N TYR A 156 5.10 8.50 -13.59
CA TYR A 156 6.47 8.38 -14.10
C TYR A 156 7.27 7.25 -13.43
N GLY A 157 6.94 6.95 -12.18
CA GLY A 157 7.74 6.06 -11.33
C GLY A 157 7.60 4.57 -11.66
N LYS A 158 6.53 4.17 -12.36
CA LYS A 158 6.24 2.75 -12.64
C LYS A 158 6.09 2.41 -14.12
N LEU A 159 6.50 3.30 -15.03
CA LEU A 159 6.39 3.08 -16.48
C LEU A 159 7.00 1.75 -16.94
N ASP A 160 8.18 1.42 -16.41
CA ASP A 160 8.85 0.16 -16.74
C ASP A 160 8.11 -1.06 -16.18
N PHE A 161 7.46 -0.91 -15.02
CA PHE A 161 6.67 -1.99 -14.42
C PHE A 161 5.34 -2.22 -15.14
N LEU A 162 4.74 -1.19 -15.74
CA LEU A 162 3.58 -1.37 -16.62
C LEU A 162 3.90 -2.31 -17.79
N ILE A 163 5.09 -2.18 -18.36
CA ILE A 163 5.57 -3.06 -19.43
C ILE A 163 5.85 -4.46 -18.88
N ALA A 164 6.46 -4.57 -17.71
CA ALA A 164 6.70 -5.87 -17.07
C ALA A 164 5.40 -6.62 -16.75
N GLU A 165 4.36 -5.91 -16.34
CA GLU A 165 3.05 -6.48 -15.99
C GLU A 165 2.22 -6.89 -17.21
N HIS A 166 2.14 -6.03 -18.23
CA HIS A 166 1.19 -6.22 -19.34
C HIS A 166 1.84 -6.59 -20.68
N GLY A 167 3.18 -6.52 -20.79
CA GLY A 167 3.91 -6.81 -22.02
C GLY A 167 3.35 -6.04 -23.22
N GLU A 168 3.06 -6.78 -24.30
CA GLU A 168 2.60 -6.19 -25.56
C GLU A 168 1.22 -5.53 -25.48
N ALA A 169 0.40 -5.76 -24.45
CA ALA A 169 -0.85 -5.03 -24.30
C ALA A 169 -0.63 -3.50 -24.14
N VAL A 170 0.57 -3.09 -23.70
CA VAL A 170 0.96 -1.67 -23.66
C VAL A 170 0.98 -1.05 -25.06
N SER A 171 1.25 -1.82 -26.11
CA SER A 171 1.18 -1.33 -27.50
C SER A 171 -0.26 -0.94 -27.88
N VAL A 172 -1.24 -1.73 -27.46
CA VAL A 172 -2.67 -1.46 -27.69
C VAL A 172 -3.10 -0.20 -26.92
N MET A 173 -2.65 -0.05 -25.67
CA MET A 173 -2.89 1.19 -24.90
C MET A 173 -2.34 2.41 -25.64
N ARG A 174 -1.16 2.30 -26.25
CA ARG A 174 -0.56 3.37 -27.08
C ARG A 174 -1.38 3.66 -28.33
N SER A 175 -1.86 2.63 -29.03
CA SER A 175 -2.74 2.81 -30.19
C SER A 175 -4.04 3.54 -29.83
N ILE A 176 -4.66 3.21 -28.70
CA ILE A 176 -5.86 3.90 -28.21
C ILE A 176 -5.53 5.36 -27.90
N LYS A 177 -4.42 5.61 -27.18
CA LYS A 177 -3.97 6.96 -26.85
C LYS A 177 -3.78 7.82 -28.10
N GLN A 178 -3.07 7.30 -29.10
CA GLN A 178 -2.81 8.02 -30.34
C GLN A 178 -4.08 8.28 -31.16
N ALA A 179 -5.05 7.35 -31.14
CA ALA A 179 -6.31 7.52 -31.84
C ALA A 179 -7.19 8.63 -31.20
N LEU A 180 -7.14 8.78 -29.88
CA LEU A 180 -7.93 9.77 -29.14
C LEU A 180 -7.23 11.12 -28.95
N ASP A 181 -5.90 11.13 -28.95
CA ASP A 181 -5.07 12.30 -28.73
C ASP A 181 -3.91 12.36 -29.74
N PRO A 182 -4.22 12.63 -31.03
CA PRO A 182 -3.25 12.55 -32.12
C PRO A 182 -2.11 13.57 -31.98
N ASP A 183 -2.37 14.71 -31.33
CA ASP A 183 -1.38 15.76 -31.07
C ASP A 183 -0.63 15.56 -29.72
N ASN A 184 -0.95 14.47 -28.99
CA ASN A 184 -0.34 14.09 -27.72
C ASN A 184 -0.36 15.19 -26.63
N ILE A 185 -1.45 15.93 -26.52
CA ILE A 185 -1.59 17.06 -25.57
C ILE A 185 -2.19 16.66 -24.22
N MET A 186 -2.83 15.50 -24.12
CA MET A 186 -3.49 15.03 -22.90
C MET A 186 -2.50 14.27 -21.99
N ASN A 187 -1.71 15.03 -21.22
CA ASN A 187 -0.79 14.52 -20.19
C ASN A 187 0.29 13.52 -20.74
N PRO A 188 1.12 13.96 -21.69
CA PRO A 188 2.10 13.11 -22.37
C PRO A 188 3.12 12.51 -21.40
N GLY A 189 3.57 11.28 -21.67
CA GLY A 189 4.63 10.63 -20.89
C GLY A 189 4.19 10.08 -19.53
N LYS A 190 2.95 10.32 -19.09
CA LYS A 190 2.54 10.00 -17.72
C LYS A 190 2.25 8.52 -17.45
N ILE A 191 1.72 7.79 -18.43
CA ILE A 191 1.43 6.34 -18.33
C ILE A 191 2.12 5.57 -19.45
N LEU A 192 2.31 6.21 -20.59
CA LEU A 192 2.97 5.66 -21.76
C LEU A 192 4.10 6.62 -22.13
N ARG A 193 5.28 6.07 -22.43
CA ARG A 193 6.34 6.85 -23.06
C ARG A 193 5.84 7.39 -24.40
N ALA A 194 6.09 8.68 -24.62
CA ALA A 194 5.81 9.36 -25.88
C ALA A 194 6.59 8.72 -27.02
#